data_AF-A0A938TR75-F1
#
_entry.id   AF-A0A938TR75-F1
#
_cell.length_a   1.000
_cell.length_b   1.000
_cell.length_c   1.000
_cell.angle_alpha   90.00
_cell.angle_beta   90.00
_cell.angle_gamma   90.00
#
_symmetry.space_group_name_H-M   'P 1'
#
loop_
_entity.id
_entity.type
_entity.pdbx_description
1 polymer ?
#
loop_
_entity_poly.entity_id
_entity_poly.type
_entity_poly.pdbx_seq_one_letter_code
_entity_poly.pdbx_strand_id
1 'polypeptide(L)'
;MNLVNDDLKAINFQFLMLARECARHNPMEAIWMFNLNDIEIEKIASMTLEEIKSLSECGRAVFRMPSVMPTPHGITSSIAASLLPIASLAQA
;
A
#
# COMPACT_ATOMS: atom_id res chain seq x y z
N MET A 1 16.34 -20.49 -7.01
CA MET A 1 16.03 -19.08 -7.32
C MET A 1 14.53 -19.00 -7.53
N ASN A 2 13.80 -18.33 -6.64
CA ASN A 2 12.35 -18.24 -6.71
C ASN A 2 12.02 -16.82 -7.15
N LEU A 3 11.70 -16.64 -8.43
CA LEU A 3 11.44 -15.34 -9.06
C LEU A 3 10.49 -14.47 -8.24
N VAL A 4 9.44 -15.08 -7.69
CA VAL A 4 8.44 -14.40 -6.85
C VAL A 4 9.06 -13.81 -5.58
N ASN A 5 10.03 -14.51 -4.99
CA ASN A 5 10.69 -14.03 -3.77
C ASN A 5 11.61 -12.83 -4.06
N ASP A 6 12.25 -12.82 -5.22
CA ASP A 6 13.09 -11.71 -5.68
C ASP A 6 12.22 -10.48 -6.00
N ASP A 7 11.07 -10.69 -6.66
CA ASP A 7 10.09 -9.64 -6.91
C ASP A 7 9.50 -9.06 -5.61
N LEU A 8 9.12 -9.93 -4.67
CA LEU A 8 8.62 -9.51 -3.35
C LEU A 8 9.67 -8.69 -2.59
N LYS A 9 10.93 -9.11 -2.62
CA LYS A 9 12.03 -8.36 -2.02
C LYS A 9 12.16 -6.96 -2.61
N ALA A 10 12.10 -6.85 -3.94
CA ALA A 10 12.21 -5.56 -4.63
C ALA A 10 11.03 -4.63 -4.27
N ILE A 11 9.79 -5.12 -4.34
CA ILE A 11 8.59 -4.33 -4.04
C ILE A 11 8.57 -3.92 -2.56
N ASN A 12 8.88 -4.84 -1.65
CA ASN A 12 8.94 -4.55 -0.23
C ASN A 12 9.96 -3.45 0.07
N PHE A 13 11.14 -3.52 -0.55
CA PHE A 13 12.18 -2.52 -0.37
C PHE A 13 11.74 -1.14 -0.86
N GLN A 14 11.15 -1.07 -2.06
CA GLN A 14 10.63 0.19 -2.61
C GLN A 14 9.52 0.79 -1.73
N PHE A 15 8.58 -0.05 -1.27
CA PHE A 15 7.52 0.36 -0.36
C PHE A 15 8.07 0.95 0.95
N LEU A 16 8.99 0.23 1.61
CA LEU A 16 9.56 0.65 2.89
C LEU A 16 10.39 1.94 2.76
N MET A 17 11.12 2.10 1.65
CA MET A 17 11.86 3.33 1.36
C MET A 17 10.91 4.53 1.21
N LEU A 18 9.84 4.37 0.44
CA LEU A 18 8.84 5.44 0.25
C LEU A 18 8.13 5.78 1.56
N ALA A 19 7.69 4.76 2.31
CA ALA A 19 7.00 4.96 3.58
C ALA A 19 7.89 5.64 4.63
N ARG A 20 9.19 5.29 4.71
CA ARG A 20 10.16 5.98 5.56
C ARG A 20 10.34 7.44 5.18
N GLU A 21 10.49 7.73 3.90
CA GLU A 21 10.71 9.10 3.42
C GLU A 21 9.49 9.98 3.69
N CYS A 22 8.29 9.44 3.46
CA CYS A 22 7.03 10.11 3.78
C CYS A 22 6.88 10.30 5.30
N ALA A 23 7.18 9.29 6.12
CA ALA A 23 7.11 9.39 7.58
C ALA A 23 8.01 10.49 8.16
N ARG A 24 9.18 10.75 7.53
CA ARG A 24 10.12 11.80 7.97
C ARG A 24 9.67 13.22 7.63
N HIS A 25 9.05 13.40 6.47
CA HIS A 25 8.77 14.73 5.91
C HIS A 25 7.29 15.12 6.00
N ASN A 26 6.39 14.14 5.97
CA ASN A 26 4.95 14.33 6.04
C ASN A 26 4.25 13.16 6.77
N PRO A 27 4.35 13.08 8.11
CA PRO A 27 3.81 11.97 8.88
C PRO A 27 2.28 11.83 8.74
N MET A 28 1.55 12.94 8.56
CA MET A 28 0.09 12.91 8.36
C MET A 28 -0.30 12.25 7.04
N GLU A 29 0.42 12.56 5.96
CA GLU A 29 0.24 11.90 4.67
C GLU A 29 0.63 10.43 4.74
N ALA A 30 1.71 10.09 5.47
CA ALA A 30 2.14 8.72 5.64
C ALA A 30 1.09 7.85 6.37
N ILE A 31 0.45 8.39 7.40
CA ILE A 31 -0.67 7.74 8.11
C ILE A 31 -1.80 7.41 7.12
N TRP A 32 -2.19 8.38 6.29
CA TRP A 32 -3.28 8.22 5.33
C TRP A 32 -2.94 7.29 4.16
N MET A 33 -1.75 7.44 3.57
CA MET A 33 -1.35 6.67 2.39
C MET A 33 -0.99 5.22 2.71
N PHE A 34 -0.29 4.99 3.82
CA PHE A 34 0.25 3.68 4.17
C PHE A 34 -0.55 2.98 5.28
N ASN A 35 -1.58 3.64 5.82
CA ASN A 35 -2.40 3.13 6.91
C ASN A 35 -1.55 2.69 8.13
N LEU A 36 -0.57 3.54 8.47
CA LEU A 36 0.33 3.36 9.62
C LEU A 36 -0.20 4.17 10.81
N ASN A 37 -0.02 3.68 12.03
CA ASN A 37 -0.28 4.45 13.24
C ASN A 37 0.96 5.26 13.69
N ASP A 38 0.80 6.16 14.65
CA ASP A 38 1.86 7.05 15.14
C ASP A 38 3.14 6.31 15.57
N ILE A 39 3.00 5.15 16.23
CA ILE A 39 4.14 4.33 16.69
C ILE A 39 4.86 3.72 15.49
N GLU A 40 4.11 3.26 14.49
CA GLU A 40 4.67 2.70 13.24
C GLU A 40 5.37 3.77 12.41
N ILE A 41 4.86 5.01 12.41
CA ILE A 41 5.48 6.17 11.77
C ILE A 41 6.82 6.51 12.42
N GLU A 42 6.86 6.63 13.74
CA GLU A 42 8.11 6.92 14.46
C GLU A 42 9.14 5.81 14.20
N LYS A 43 8.69 4.55 14.27
CA LYS A 43 9.53 3.39 13.99
C LYS A 43 10.11 3.46 12.58
N ILE A 44 9.28 3.56 11.53
CA ILE A 44 9.77 3.51 10.14
C ILE A 44 10.62 4.73 9.77
N ALA A 45 10.34 5.91 10.34
CA ALA A 45 11.16 7.10 10.16
C ALA A 45 12.58 6.93 10.73
N SER A 46 12.72 6.18 11.83
CA SER A 46 14.00 5.93 12.51
C SER A 46 14.84 4.79 11.90
N MET A 47 14.23 3.90 11.09
CA MET A 47 14.93 2.75 10.53
C MET A 47 16.14 3.16 9.67
N THR A 48 17.19 2.36 9.75
CA THR A 48 18.37 2.41 8.88
C THR A 48 18.08 1.75 7.53
N LEU A 49 18.97 1.95 6.56
CA LEU A 49 18.83 1.31 5.25
C LEU A 49 19.01 -0.21 5.36
N GLU A 50 19.90 -0.65 6.25
CA GLU A 50 20.20 -2.04 6.54
C GLU A 50 18.99 -2.75 7.16
N GLU A 51 18.29 -2.12 8.09
CA GLU A 51 17.06 -2.66 8.67
C GLU A 51 15.93 -2.76 7.64
N ILE A 52 15.79 -1.76 6.75
CA ILE A 52 14.82 -1.82 5.64
C ILE A 52 15.14 -2.96 4.70
N LYS A 53 16.43 -3.13 4.34
CA LYS A 53 16.88 -4.21 3.46
C LYS A 53 16.66 -5.58 4.10
N SER A 54 16.88 -5.72 5.39
CA SER A 54 16.59 -6.96 6.12
C SER A 54 15.08 -7.25 6.15
N LEU A 55 14.24 -6.24 6.40
CA LEU A 55 12.80 -6.40 6.45
C LEU A 55 12.20 -6.77 5.08
N SER A 56 12.77 -6.26 3.99
CA SER A 56 12.29 -6.57 2.64
C SER A 56 12.48 -8.04 2.25
N GLU A 57 13.41 -8.74 2.89
CA GLU A 57 13.75 -10.14 2.63
C GLU A 57 12.81 -11.16 3.32
N CYS A 58 11.71 -10.71 3.95
CA CYS A 58 10.82 -11.57 4.74
C CYS A 58 9.97 -12.59 3.94
N GLY A 59 10.09 -12.63 2.62
CA GLY A 59 9.40 -13.58 1.73
C GLY A 59 7.87 -13.44 1.69
N ARG A 60 7.34 -12.33 2.22
CA ARG A 60 5.93 -11.95 2.23
C ARG A 60 5.79 -10.48 1.89
N ALA A 61 4.63 -10.06 1.38
CA ALA A 61 4.36 -8.64 1.20
C ALA A 61 4.29 -7.92 2.57
N VAL A 62 5.03 -6.83 2.71
CA VAL A 62 5.05 -6.01 3.95
C VAL A 62 3.92 -4.99 4.02
N PHE A 63 3.12 -4.88 2.96
CA PHE A 63 1.98 -3.97 2.85
C PHE A 63 0.71 -4.76 2.53
N ARG A 64 -0.43 -4.12 2.76
CA ARG A 64 -1.74 -4.64 2.36
C ARG A 64 -2.33 -3.70 1.33
N MET A 65 -2.83 -4.25 0.24
CA MET A 65 -3.71 -3.48 -0.62
C MET A 65 -5.02 -3.24 0.15
N PRO A 66 -5.53 -2.00 0.19
CA PRO A 66 -6.87 -1.75 0.70
C PRO A 66 -7.82 -2.71 -0.02
N SER A 67 -8.71 -3.38 0.73
CA SER A 67 -9.77 -4.14 0.07
C SER A 67 -10.55 -3.14 -0.78
N VAL A 68 -10.48 -3.28 -2.09
CA VAL A 68 -11.52 -2.74 -2.96
C VAL A 68 -12.81 -3.28 -2.37
N MET A 69 -13.76 -2.38 -2.11
CA MET A 69 -15.01 -2.62 -1.36
C MET A 69 -15.50 -4.07 -1.45
N PRO A 70 -15.97 -4.69 -0.35
CA PRO A 70 -16.50 -6.03 -0.42
C PRO A 70 -17.48 -6.09 -1.60
N THR A 71 -17.23 -7.01 -2.55
CA THR A 71 -18.14 -7.22 -3.68
C THR A 71 -19.54 -7.29 -3.08
N PRO A 72 -20.49 -6.41 -3.42
CA PRO A 72 -21.72 -6.38 -2.69
C PRO A 72 -22.45 -7.73 -2.82
N HIS A 73 -22.64 -8.45 -1.72
CA HIS A 73 -23.37 -9.72 -1.73
C HIS A 73 -24.86 -9.42 -1.56
N GLY A 74 -25.70 -9.94 -2.46
CA GLY A 74 -27.15 -9.69 -2.46
C GLY A 74 -27.62 -8.57 -3.38
N ILE A 75 -26.75 -8.03 -4.24
CA ILE A 75 -27.14 -7.04 -5.25
C ILE A 75 -26.95 -7.63 -6.65
N THR A 76 -27.94 -7.47 -7.52
CA THR A 76 -27.86 -7.97 -8.90
C THR A 76 -26.77 -7.22 -9.67
N SER A 77 -26.14 -7.88 -10.65
CA SER A 77 -25.08 -7.30 -11.48
C SER A 77 -25.46 -5.95 -12.13
N SER A 78 -26.76 -5.74 -12.38
CA SER A 78 -27.32 -4.48 -12.89
C SER A 78 -27.17 -3.30 -11.91
N ILE A 79 -27.41 -3.53 -10.62
CA ILE A 79 -27.31 -2.49 -9.59
C ILE A 79 -25.83 -2.22 -9.28
N ALA A 80 -25.00 -3.27 -9.24
CA ALA A 80 -23.55 -3.11 -9.10
C ALA A 80 -22.96 -2.24 -10.23
N ALA A 81 -23.39 -2.45 -11.48
CA ALA A 81 -22.96 -1.65 -12.62
C ALA A 81 -23.42 -0.18 -12.54
N SER A 82 -24.56 0.09 -11.90
CA SER A 82 -25.12 1.45 -11.72
C SER A 82 -24.39 2.27 -10.64
N LEU A 83 -23.68 1.59 -9.73
CA LEU A 83 -22.89 2.20 -8.66
C LEU A 83 -21.44 2.47 -9.07
N LEU A 84 -21.00 1.95 -10.22
CA LEU A 84 -19.71 2.31 -10.77
C LEU A 84 -19.75 3.80 -11.15
N PRO A 85 -18.77 4.61 -10.74
CA PRO A 85 -18.70 6.00 -11.15
C PRO A 85 -18.66 6.02 -12.68
N ILE A 86 -19.69 6.62 -13.29
CA ILE A 86 -19.68 6.91 -14.72
C ILE A 86 -18.47 7.81 -14.89
N ALA A 87 -17.43 7.31 -15.57
CA ALA A 87 -16.37 8.18 -16.06
C ALA A 87 -17.10 9.25 -16.85
N SER A 88 -17.17 10.47 -16.29
CA SER A 88 -17.77 11.60 -16.99
C SER A 88 -17.10 11.60 -18.35
N LEU A 89 -17.87 11.38 -19.41
CA LEU A 89 -17.41 11.63 -20.76
C LEU A 89 -16.73 13.00 -20.70
N ALA A 90 -15.40 13.01 -20.80
CA ALA A 90 -14.64 14.21 -21.03
C ALA A 90 -15.09 14.70 -22.40
N GLN A 91 -16.17 15.48 -22.40
CA GLN A 91 -16.67 16.22 -23.54
C GLN A 91 -15.99 17.59 -23.52
N ALA A 92 -15.02 17.74 -24.41
CA ALA A 92 -14.98 18.86 -25.34
C ALA A 92 -14.29 18.37 -26.62
#